data_AF-A0A9X2ZDQ2-F1
#
_entry.id   AF-A0A9X2ZDQ2-F1
#
_cell.length_a   1.000
_cell.length_b   1.000
_cell.length_c   1.000
_cell.angle_alpha   90.00
_cell.angle_beta   90.00
_cell.angle_gamma   90.00
#
_symmetry.space_group_name_H-M   'P 1'
#
loop_
_entity.id
_entity.type
_entity.pdbx_description
1 polymer ?
#
loop_
_entity_poly.entity_id
_entity_poly.type
_entity_poly.pdbx_seq_one_letter_code
_entity_poly.pdbx_strand_id
1 'polypeptide(L)'
;MITFSKLEKKGHLGNQLFQIASTLGIAIKNNQEFCYPKWSYNASFTKSLPLIQNLEWIALKEKQFHYDVVELDTKNYDLEGWFQSEKYFDIDSAKSYFQFKSSLLTNLKIKYKDAFAKKNILISIRRGDFVDHPDYFQLPIQYYIHALISNFPDWSKSSLIILSDDIEYCKYHFSFLENAYFANQLSAIEQLALSSMCDDFIISNSTFSWWCAWLGEKVDSKVIRPLHYFTESKRKVDNDQDYFPERWQVFNHLNLKLDLENTQIVLTKENLILEKYLQCNFNFINQNAILKLDATKQVDFERNGITLIINDCVLPPFLIYVTKTSLENSVGYVKGSFFNISKYLDQNLFQKQFDYGLFAKILNKKNSEKKTKKIGFVLIRKNQEKIKALNKNFENLDFEKLGFRTFCSFAGKIKGFLECKYYLKVQMRKTKVFVKTKIKNIIKPKK
;
A
#
# COMPACT_ATOMS: atom_id res chain seq x y z
N MET A 1 -32.06 24.15 13.78
CA MET A 1 -31.68 22.74 13.54
C MET A 1 -30.77 22.68 12.32
N ILE A 2 -29.81 21.75 12.28
CA ILE A 2 -28.86 21.62 11.16
C ILE A 2 -28.99 20.25 10.51
N THR A 3 -28.90 20.20 9.18
CA THR A 3 -28.88 18.95 8.42
C THR A 3 -27.82 18.96 7.32
N PHE A 4 -27.60 17.79 6.73
CA PHE A 4 -26.89 17.61 5.47
C PHE A 4 -27.79 16.79 4.54
N SER A 5 -28.73 17.43 3.86
CA SER A 5 -29.81 16.76 3.11
C SER A 5 -29.29 15.95 1.91
N LYS A 6 -28.07 16.26 1.45
CA LYS A 6 -27.37 15.61 0.33
C LYS A 6 -26.52 14.40 0.75
N LEU A 7 -26.69 13.89 1.97
CA LEU A 7 -26.01 12.67 2.42
C LEU A 7 -26.27 11.52 1.42
N GLU A 8 -25.23 10.72 1.12
CA GLU A 8 -25.18 9.70 0.06
C GLU A 8 -25.27 10.18 -1.39
N LYS A 9 -25.61 11.45 -1.63
CA LYS A 9 -25.64 12.04 -2.98
C LYS A 9 -24.32 12.72 -3.36
N LYS A 10 -23.44 12.96 -2.38
CA LYS A 10 -22.15 13.65 -2.58
C LYS A 10 -21.00 12.87 -1.94
N GLY A 11 -20.33 12.05 -2.75
CA GLY A 11 -19.15 11.27 -2.36
C GLY A 11 -19.47 9.94 -1.65
N HIS A 12 -18.43 9.12 -1.50
CA HIS A 12 -18.51 7.80 -0.86
C HIS A 12 -18.40 7.87 0.68
N LEU A 13 -18.43 6.71 1.34
CA LEU A 13 -18.47 6.53 2.80
C LEU A 13 -17.54 7.48 3.59
N GLY A 14 -16.27 7.65 3.19
CA GLY A 14 -15.35 8.57 3.88
C GLY A 14 -15.83 10.03 3.88
N ASN A 15 -16.43 10.50 2.78
CA ASN A 15 -16.99 11.86 2.73
C ASN A 15 -18.28 11.95 3.56
N GLN A 16 -19.10 10.90 3.54
CA GLN A 16 -20.35 10.83 4.30
C GLN A 16 -20.10 10.92 5.80
N LEU A 17 -19.04 10.28 6.30
CA LEU A 17 -18.65 10.38 7.71
C LEU A 17 -18.23 11.80 8.11
N PHE A 18 -17.50 12.52 7.25
CA PHE A 18 -17.22 13.95 7.46
C PHE A 18 -18.51 14.78 7.49
N GLN A 19 -19.41 14.57 6.52
CA GLN A 19 -20.69 15.27 6.46
C GLN A 19 -21.49 15.07 7.75
N ILE A 20 -21.54 13.84 8.28
CA ILE A 20 -22.21 13.54 9.55
C ILE A 20 -21.48 14.19 10.74
N ALA A 21 -20.17 13.97 10.90
CA ALA A 21 -19.43 14.45 12.05
C ALA A 21 -19.37 15.97 12.15
N SER A 22 -19.18 16.65 11.01
CA SER A 22 -19.17 18.12 10.94
C SER A 22 -20.55 18.71 11.19
N THR A 23 -21.61 18.14 10.62
CA THR A 23 -22.99 18.62 10.87
C THR A 23 -23.34 18.51 12.35
N LEU A 24 -23.03 17.36 12.96
CA LEU A 24 -23.19 17.10 14.38
C LEU A 24 -22.44 18.13 15.24
N GLY A 25 -21.14 18.31 14.99
CA GLY A 25 -20.31 19.21 15.79
C GLY A 25 -20.66 20.69 15.61
N ILE A 26 -20.97 21.13 14.39
CA ILE A 26 -21.48 22.48 14.12
C ILE A 26 -22.80 22.72 14.85
N ALA A 27 -23.70 21.74 14.88
CA ALA A 27 -24.98 21.86 15.58
C ALA A 27 -24.80 21.99 17.09
N ILE A 28 -23.98 21.13 17.70
CA ILE A 28 -23.65 21.19 19.13
C ILE A 28 -23.02 22.53 19.48
N LYS A 29 -22.02 22.99 18.71
CA LYS A 29 -21.35 24.27 18.94
C LYS A 29 -22.30 25.47 18.91
N ASN A 30 -23.34 25.41 18.09
CA ASN A 30 -24.36 26.46 17.96
C ASN A 30 -25.61 26.22 18.82
N ASN A 31 -25.57 25.27 19.77
CA ASN A 31 -26.72 24.89 20.62
C ASN A 31 -27.99 24.56 19.81
N GLN A 32 -27.83 23.90 18.66
CA GLN A 32 -28.92 23.47 17.80
C GLN A 32 -29.01 21.94 17.72
N GLU A 33 -30.22 21.43 17.48
CA GLU A 33 -30.42 20.03 17.12
C GLU A 33 -29.91 19.73 15.71
N PHE A 34 -29.64 18.45 15.43
CA PHE A 34 -29.19 17.96 14.13
C PHE A 34 -30.05 16.79 13.64
N CYS A 35 -30.15 16.63 12.32
CA CYS A 35 -30.84 15.50 11.70
C CYS A 35 -30.26 15.17 10.32
N TYR A 36 -30.57 13.97 9.81
CA TYR A 36 -30.03 13.45 8.55
C TYR A 36 -31.08 12.70 7.73
N PRO A 37 -30.89 12.59 6.40
CA PRO A 37 -31.59 11.59 5.60
C PRO A 37 -31.30 10.18 6.11
N LYS A 38 -32.14 9.22 5.74
CA LYS A 38 -31.85 7.80 5.98
C LYS A 38 -30.51 7.42 5.37
N TRP A 39 -29.63 6.85 6.17
CA TRP A 39 -28.27 6.46 5.76
C TRP A 39 -28.14 4.93 5.68
N SER A 40 -27.65 4.42 4.55
CA SER A 40 -27.55 2.99 4.26
C SER A 40 -26.62 2.23 5.20
N TYR A 41 -25.57 2.88 5.73
CA TYR A 41 -24.61 2.27 6.67
C TYR A 41 -25.06 2.33 8.13
N ASN A 42 -26.17 2.99 8.47
CA ASN A 42 -26.63 3.17 9.85
C ASN A 42 -26.80 1.82 10.59
N ALA A 43 -27.17 0.75 9.87
CA ALA A 43 -27.34 -0.58 10.43
C ALA A 43 -26.05 -1.21 11.00
N SER A 44 -24.86 -0.70 10.63
CA SER A 44 -23.56 -1.19 11.10
C SER A 44 -23.12 -0.56 12.43
N PHE A 45 -23.77 0.52 12.84
CA PHE A 45 -23.45 1.26 14.06
C PHE A 45 -24.47 0.98 15.17
N THR A 46 -24.08 1.26 16.42
CA THR A 46 -24.92 1.03 17.60
C THR A 46 -26.00 2.09 17.77
N LYS A 47 -25.69 3.36 17.47
CA LYS A 47 -26.62 4.48 17.50
C LYS A 47 -27.17 4.76 16.11
N SER A 48 -28.46 5.10 16.07
CA SER A 48 -29.11 5.60 14.85
C SER A 48 -29.01 7.11 14.76
N LEU A 49 -28.75 7.61 13.56
CA LEU A 49 -28.82 9.05 13.26
C LEU A 49 -30.28 9.56 13.40
N PRO A 50 -30.51 10.74 14.01
CA PRO A 50 -31.82 11.39 14.00
C PRO A 50 -32.26 11.69 12.57
N LEU A 51 -33.52 11.40 12.25
CA LEU A 51 -34.03 11.54 10.88
C LEU A 51 -34.52 12.97 10.61
N ILE A 52 -34.35 13.39 9.35
CA ILE A 52 -34.76 14.71 8.87
C ILE A 52 -36.25 14.95 9.10
N GLN A 53 -36.57 16.18 9.53
CA GLN A 53 -37.93 16.65 9.75
C GLN A 53 -38.39 17.53 8.59
N ASN A 54 -39.70 17.67 8.41
CA ASN A 54 -40.26 18.55 7.38
C ASN A 54 -40.19 20.01 7.83
N LEU A 55 -39.05 20.65 7.58
CA LEU A 55 -38.75 22.03 7.95
C LEU A 55 -38.34 22.84 6.71
N GLU A 56 -38.45 24.16 6.80
CA GLU A 56 -37.83 25.08 5.83
C GLU A 56 -36.33 25.18 6.13
N TRP A 57 -35.49 25.05 5.10
CA TRP A 57 -34.03 24.98 5.23
C TRP A 57 -33.34 26.10 4.48
N ILE A 58 -32.38 26.75 5.13
CA ILE A 58 -31.49 27.75 4.52
C ILE A 58 -30.19 27.05 4.12
N ALA A 59 -29.82 27.13 2.86
CA ALA A 59 -28.57 26.55 2.39
C ALA A 59 -27.36 27.30 2.98
N LEU A 60 -26.46 26.58 3.66
CA LEU A 60 -25.18 27.09 4.15
C LEU A 60 -24.04 26.46 3.34
N LYS A 61 -23.44 27.22 2.43
CA LYS A 61 -22.32 26.75 1.62
C LYS A 61 -20.99 26.89 2.35
N GLU A 62 -20.18 25.84 2.32
CA GLU A 62 -18.78 25.89 2.76
C GLU A 62 -18.03 26.95 1.94
N LYS A 63 -17.42 27.92 2.63
CA LYS A 63 -16.73 29.04 1.98
C LYS A 63 -15.35 28.67 1.44
N GLN A 64 -14.67 27.75 2.14
CA GLN A 64 -13.29 27.35 1.88
C GLN A 64 -13.06 25.93 2.43
N PHE A 65 -12.08 25.22 1.87
CA PHE A 65 -11.83 23.82 2.25
C PHE A 65 -11.23 23.64 3.65
N HIS A 66 -10.40 24.59 4.09
CA HIS A 66 -9.85 24.56 5.45
C HIS A 66 -10.90 25.01 6.47
N TYR A 67 -10.58 24.88 7.76
CA TYR A 67 -11.52 25.21 8.81
C TYR A 67 -11.91 26.69 8.76
N ASP A 68 -13.21 26.97 8.88
CA ASP A 68 -13.77 28.30 9.13
C ASP A 68 -14.72 28.22 10.33
N VAL A 69 -14.85 29.32 11.07
CA VAL A 69 -15.81 29.38 12.17
C VAL A 69 -17.22 29.48 11.57
N VAL A 70 -18.11 28.59 12.02
CA VAL A 70 -19.52 28.58 11.61
C VAL A 70 -20.38 29.00 12.80
N GLU A 71 -20.82 30.25 12.77
CA GLU A 71 -21.76 30.86 13.72
C GLU A 71 -23.12 31.01 13.05
N LEU A 72 -24.16 30.49 13.69
CA LEU A 72 -25.52 30.42 13.14
C LEU A 72 -26.53 31.05 14.09
N ASP A 73 -27.58 31.63 13.52
CA ASP A 73 -28.73 32.10 14.28
C ASP A 73 -29.69 30.94 14.61
N THR A 74 -30.90 31.24 15.06
CA THR A 74 -31.90 30.22 15.46
C THR A 74 -32.63 29.56 14.29
N LYS A 75 -32.31 29.90 13.03
CA LYS A 75 -32.95 29.30 11.85
C LYS A 75 -32.44 27.88 11.59
N ASN A 76 -33.04 27.23 10.59
CA ASN A 76 -32.67 25.88 10.18
C ASN A 76 -31.75 25.93 8.96
N TYR A 77 -30.66 25.18 9.01
CA TYR A 77 -29.62 25.22 7.99
C TYR A 77 -29.37 23.85 7.37
N ASP A 78 -29.24 23.82 6.04
CA ASP A 78 -28.79 22.65 5.27
C ASP A 78 -27.38 22.90 4.74
N LEU A 79 -26.42 22.14 5.26
CA LEU A 79 -25.01 22.31 4.94
C LEU A 79 -24.71 21.82 3.52
N GLU A 80 -23.96 22.61 2.76
CA GLU A 80 -23.51 22.28 1.42
C GLU A 80 -21.99 22.47 1.30
N GLY A 81 -21.25 21.35 1.28
CA GLY A 81 -19.79 21.42 1.27
C GLY A 81 -19.16 20.04 1.44
N TRP A 82 -17.92 20.03 1.88
CA TRP A 82 -17.18 18.86 2.31
C TRP A 82 -16.97 18.86 3.83
N PHE A 83 -16.68 20.02 4.42
CA PHE A 83 -16.42 20.23 5.85
C PHE A 83 -15.41 19.21 6.40
N GLN A 84 -14.29 19.03 5.69
CA GLN A 84 -13.32 17.95 5.94
C GLN A 84 -12.22 18.36 6.92
N SER A 85 -12.62 18.73 8.13
CA SER A 85 -11.70 19.00 9.23
C SER A 85 -12.25 18.48 10.55
N GLU A 86 -11.40 17.83 11.35
CA GLU A 86 -11.73 17.43 12.72
C GLU A 86 -12.13 18.63 13.59
N LYS A 87 -11.67 19.84 13.26
CA LYS A 87 -12.01 21.07 13.99
C LYS A 87 -13.50 21.42 13.96
N TYR A 88 -14.28 20.82 13.05
CA TYR A 88 -15.75 20.93 13.04
C TYR A 88 -16.44 19.96 14.00
N PHE A 89 -15.76 18.94 14.51
CA PHE A 89 -16.39 17.84 15.22
C PHE A 89 -16.57 18.16 16.71
N ASP A 90 -17.66 17.65 17.28
CA ASP A 90 -17.68 17.25 18.67
C ASP A 90 -17.16 15.80 18.74
N ILE A 91 -15.92 15.61 19.21
CA ILE A 91 -15.20 14.33 19.08
C ILE A 91 -15.93 13.21 19.81
N ASP A 92 -16.38 13.44 21.05
CA ASP A 92 -17.02 12.41 21.87
C ASP A 92 -18.36 11.97 21.28
N SER A 93 -19.19 12.92 20.82
CA SER A 93 -20.45 12.60 20.16
C SER A 93 -20.20 11.86 18.85
N ALA A 94 -19.25 12.31 18.02
CA ALA A 94 -18.92 11.65 16.76
C ALA A 94 -18.44 10.22 16.98
N LYS A 95 -17.52 9.97 17.93
CA LYS A 95 -17.08 8.62 18.32
C LYS A 95 -18.24 7.75 18.79
N SER A 96 -19.17 8.33 19.53
CA SER A 96 -20.35 7.62 20.02
C SER A 96 -21.30 7.19 18.89
N TYR A 97 -21.55 8.05 17.90
CA TYR A 97 -22.37 7.71 16.73
C TYR A 97 -21.70 6.70 15.80
N PHE A 98 -20.37 6.70 15.73
CA PHE A 98 -19.60 5.77 14.89
C PHE A 98 -19.11 4.52 15.62
N GLN A 99 -19.67 4.20 16.78
CA GLN A 99 -19.39 2.94 17.46
C GLN A 99 -20.04 1.77 16.71
N PHE A 100 -19.22 0.88 16.13
CA PHE A 100 -19.66 -0.31 15.41
C PHE A 100 -20.36 -1.34 16.32
N LYS A 101 -21.30 -2.09 15.74
CA LYS A 101 -21.92 -3.24 16.42
C LYS A 101 -20.89 -4.32 16.75
N SER A 102 -20.97 -4.88 17.96
CA SER A 102 -20.07 -5.93 18.45
C SER A 102 -20.07 -7.18 17.58
N SER A 103 -21.21 -7.56 16.99
CA SER A 103 -21.31 -8.70 16.07
C SER A 103 -20.45 -8.55 14.82
N LEU A 104 -20.42 -7.34 14.23
CA LEU A 104 -19.57 -7.03 13.07
C LEU A 104 -18.09 -7.15 13.44
N LEU A 105 -17.68 -6.55 14.56
CA LEU A 105 -16.29 -6.61 15.04
C LEU A 105 -15.86 -8.04 15.36
N THR A 106 -16.69 -8.82 16.04
CA THR A 106 -16.41 -10.22 16.38
C THR A 106 -16.21 -11.09 15.14
N ASN A 107 -17.07 -10.94 14.13
CA ASN A 107 -16.93 -11.68 12.86
C ASN A 107 -15.61 -11.37 12.15
N LEU A 108 -15.20 -10.10 12.14
CA LEU A 108 -13.93 -9.67 11.55
C LEU A 108 -12.73 -10.16 12.35
N LYS A 109 -12.78 -10.10 13.69
CA LYS A 109 -11.72 -10.66 14.56
C LYS A 109 -11.53 -12.15 14.33
N ILE A 110 -12.60 -12.92 14.16
CA ILE A 110 -12.53 -14.35 13.84
C ILE A 110 -11.89 -14.56 12.46
N LYS A 111 -12.35 -13.81 11.44
CA LYS A 111 -11.85 -13.91 10.06
C LYS A 111 -10.35 -13.56 9.95
N TYR A 112 -9.87 -12.60 10.74
CA TYR A 112 -8.50 -12.09 10.74
C TYR A 112 -7.73 -12.39 12.03
N LYS A 113 -8.06 -13.49 12.73
CA LYS A 113 -7.51 -13.82 14.05
C LYS A 113 -5.98 -13.79 14.12
N ASP A 114 -5.32 -14.28 13.07
CA ASP A 114 -3.86 -14.34 13.02
C ASP A 114 -3.24 -12.95 12.88
N ALA A 115 -3.92 -12.02 12.20
CA ALA A 115 -3.48 -10.63 12.07
C ALA A 115 -3.54 -9.90 13.42
N PHE A 116 -4.58 -10.17 14.20
CA PHE A 116 -4.80 -9.56 15.52
C PHE A 116 -4.12 -10.30 16.69
N ALA A 117 -3.41 -11.40 16.43
CA ALA A 117 -2.71 -12.17 17.46
C ALA A 117 -1.48 -11.42 18.05
N LYS A 118 -1.07 -10.33 17.43
CA LYS A 118 0.07 -9.49 17.81
C LYS A 118 -0.19 -8.05 17.38
N LYS A 119 0.71 -7.14 17.79
CA LYS A 119 0.66 -5.73 17.37
C LYS A 119 0.55 -5.64 15.85
N ASN A 120 -0.36 -4.79 15.38
CA ASN A 120 -0.67 -4.71 13.95
C ASN A 120 -0.61 -3.26 13.43
N ILE A 121 -0.23 -3.14 12.15
CA ILE A 121 -0.07 -1.88 11.45
C ILE A 121 -0.98 -1.94 10.22
N LEU A 122 -1.96 -1.04 10.15
CA LEU A 122 -2.77 -0.85 8.95
C LEU A 122 -1.94 -0.10 7.90
N ILE A 123 -1.90 -0.62 6.68
CA ILE A 123 -1.39 0.09 5.50
C ILE A 123 -2.55 0.24 4.53
N SER A 124 -3.12 1.44 4.45
CA SER A 124 -4.25 1.74 3.57
C SER A 124 -3.75 2.41 2.29
N ILE A 125 -3.89 1.73 1.16
CA ILE A 125 -3.40 2.15 -0.16
C ILE A 125 -4.59 2.48 -1.06
N ARG A 126 -4.71 3.73 -1.52
CA ARG A 126 -5.76 4.16 -2.46
C ARG A 126 -5.20 4.26 -3.88
N ARG A 127 -5.88 3.60 -4.83
CA ARG A 127 -5.62 3.69 -6.27
C ARG A 127 -6.92 4.05 -6.98
N GLY A 128 -7.58 3.09 -7.63
CA GLY A 128 -8.90 3.26 -8.24
C GLY A 128 -9.08 4.57 -9.02
N ASP A 129 -9.99 5.40 -8.53
CA ASP A 129 -10.35 6.71 -9.07
C ASP A 129 -9.28 7.82 -8.87
N PHE A 130 -8.27 7.60 -8.03
CA PHE A 130 -7.14 8.53 -7.88
C PHE A 130 -6.14 8.42 -9.03
N VAL A 131 -6.19 7.33 -9.80
CA VAL A 131 -5.30 7.13 -10.94
C VAL A 131 -5.64 8.15 -12.03
N ASP A 132 -4.72 9.10 -12.23
CA ASP A 132 -4.82 10.24 -13.16
C ASP A 132 -5.80 11.33 -12.74
N HIS A 133 -6.16 11.38 -11.46
CA HIS A 133 -7.04 12.43 -10.96
C HIS A 133 -6.31 13.78 -10.98
N PRO A 134 -6.91 14.86 -11.52
CA PRO A 134 -6.25 16.18 -11.58
C PRO A 134 -6.02 16.79 -10.20
N ASP A 135 -6.94 16.54 -9.27
CA ASP A 135 -6.93 17.16 -7.93
C ASP A 135 -6.23 16.33 -6.85
N TYR A 136 -6.09 15.02 -7.02
CA TYR A 136 -5.55 14.13 -5.98
C TYR A 136 -4.25 13.51 -6.44
N PHE A 137 -3.23 13.61 -5.59
CA PHE A 137 -1.94 12.97 -5.87
C PHE A 137 -2.04 11.48 -5.58
N GLN A 138 -1.80 10.63 -6.58
CA GLN A 138 -1.65 9.20 -6.34
C GLN A 138 -0.33 8.95 -5.62
N LEU A 139 -0.40 8.55 -4.35
CA LEU A 139 0.79 8.23 -3.57
C LEU A 139 1.50 6.99 -4.15
N PRO A 140 2.80 7.09 -4.44
CA PRO A 140 3.54 5.99 -5.04
C PRO A 140 3.84 4.92 -3.97
N ILE A 141 4.10 3.67 -4.37
CA ILE A 141 4.36 2.58 -3.40
C ILE A 141 5.50 2.89 -2.41
N GLN A 142 6.48 3.68 -2.86
CA GLN A 142 7.65 4.12 -2.12
C GLN A 142 7.24 4.89 -0.87
N TYR A 143 6.17 5.68 -0.91
CA TYR A 143 5.62 6.34 0.29
C TYR A 143 5.33 5.32 1.39
N TYR A 144 4.56 4.27 1.08
CA TYR A 144 4.16 3.27 2.08
C TYR A 144 5.35 2.44 2.58
N ILE A 145 6.27 2.07 1.69
CA ILE A 145 7.46 1.29 2.05
C ILE A 145 8.39 2.11 2.95
N HIS A 146 8.68 3.36 2.58
CA HIS A 146 9.55 4.21 3.37
C HIS A 146 8.91 4.64 4.69
N ALA A 147 7.60 4.92 4.70
CA ALA A 147 6.86 5.16 5.92
C ALA A 147 6.98 3.96 6.87
N LEU A 148 6.82 2.74 6.36
CA LEU A 148 6.95 1.51 7.14
C LEU A 148 8.35 1.34 7.72
N ILE A 149 9.39 1.37 6.88
CA ILE A 149 10.77 1.10 7.30
C ILE A 149 11.27 2.19 8.27
N SER A 150 10.96 3.46 8.01
CA SER A 150 11.50 4.58 8.80
C SER A 150 10.80 4.75 10.14
N ASN A 151 9.50 4.40 10.22
CA ASN A 151 8.70 4.65 11.41
C ASN A 151 8.45 3.43 12.28
N PHE A 152 8.66 2.22 11.74
CA PHE A 152 8.37 0.96 12.43
C PHE A 152 9.57 0.01 12.29
N PRO A 153 10.68 0.20 13.02
CA PRO A 153 11.89 -0.62 12.87
C PRO A 153 11.64 -2.12 13.10
N ASP A 154 10.69 -2.45 13.98
CA ASP A 154 10.25 -3.83 14.27
C ASP A 154 9.05 -4.28 13.42
N TRP A 155 8.77 -3.65 12.27
CA TRP A 155 7.60 -3.97 11.42
C TRP A 155 7.49 -5.46 11.08
N SER A 156 8.63 -6.17 10.98
CA SER A 156 8.67 -7.61 10.69
C SER A 156 8.08 -8.47 11.80
N LYS A 157 8.06 -7.97 13.04
CA LYS A 157 7.42 -8.61 14.20
C LYS A 157 5.92 -8.30 14.25
N SER A 158 5.48 -7.15 13.74
CA SER A 158 4.07 -6.78 13.66
C SER A 158 3.32 -7.50 12.54
N SER A 159 1.99 -7.55 12.62
CA SER A 159 1.12 -7.91 11.49
C SER A 159 0.89 -6.69 10.61
N LEU A 160 1.04 -6.82 9.29
CA LEU A 160 0.72 -5.76 8.34
C LEU A 160 -0.67 -6.04 7.76
N ILE A 161 -1.67 -5.24 8.14
CA ILE A 161 -3.02 -5.34 7.58
C ILE A 161 -3.12 -4.39 6.40
N ILE A 162 -3.28 -4.93 5.20
CA ILE A 162 -3.24 -4.17 3.95
C ILE A 162 -4.64 -4.01 3.39
N LEU A 163 -5.04 -2.75 3.23
CA LEU A 163 -6.36 -2.33 2.75
C LEU A 163 -6.19 -1.54 1.46
N SER A 164 -6.99 -1.85 0.44
CA SER A 164 -6.94 -1.14 -0.82
C SER A 164 -8.18 -1.41 -1.67
N ASP A 165 -8.51 -0.48 -2.55
CA ASP A 165 -9.45 -0.68 -3.66
C ASP A 165 -8.82 -1.43 -4.85
N ASP A 166 -7.51 -1.67 -4.81
CA ASP A 166 -6.76 -2.52 -5.73
C ASP A 166 -5.88 -3.51 -4.93
N ILE A 167 -6.53 -4.53 -4.38
CA ILE A 167 -5.87 -5.57 -3.56
C ILE A 167 -4.82 -6.35 -4.36
N GLU A 168 -5.00 -6.51 -5.67
CA GLU A 168 -4.03 -7.22 -6.50
C GLU A 168 -2.71 -6.44 -6.63
N TYR A 169 -2.79 -5.11 -6.69
CA TYR A 169 -1.61 -4.25 -6.64
C TYR A 169 -0.85 -4.44 -5.33
N CYS A 170 -1.59 -4.48 -4.23
CA CYS A 170 -1.01 -4.68 -2.91
C CYS A 170 -0.35 -6.05 -2.77
N LYS A 171 -0.99 -7.12 -3.27
CA LYS A 171 -0.40 -8.48 -3.23
C LYS A 171 0.92 -8.53 -3.98
N TYR A 172 1.01 -7.88 -5.14
CA TYR A 172 2.29 -7.77 -5.84
C TYR A 172 3.40 -7.20 -4.95
N HIS A 173 3.11 -6.13 -4.22
CA HIS A 173 4.11 -5.46 -3.41
C HIS A 173 4.39 -6.13 -2.05
N PHE A 174 3.46 -6.89 -1.48
CA PHE A 174 3.58 -7.33 -0.09
C PHE A 174 3.35 -8.82 0.15
N SER A 175 2.88 -9.61 -0.84
CA SER A 175 2.53 -11.02 -0.59
C SER A 175 3.74 -11.92 -0.29
N PHE A 176 4.95 -11.41 -0.48
CA PHE A 176 6.19 -12.11 -0.12
C PHE A 176 6.48 -12.09 1.38
N LEU A 177 5.75 -11.27 2.13
CA LEU A 177 5.85 -11.15 3.57
C LEU A 177 4.86 -12.10 4.24
N GLU A 178 5.36 -12.93 5.15
CA GLU A 178 4.50 -13.88 5.89
C GLU A 178 3.59 -13.17 6.90
N ASN A 179 3.96 -11.97 7.33
CA ASN A 179 3.18 -11.13 8.25
C ASN A 179 2.22 -10.17 7.55
N ALA A 180 2.02 -10.28 6.22
CA ALA A 180 1.06 -9.46 5.48
C ALA A 180 -0.31 -10.14 5.35
N TYR A 181 -1.36 -9.42 5.75
CA TYR A 181 -2.76 -9.84 5.73
C TYR A 181 -3.56 -8.88 4.86
N PHE A 182 -4.28 -9.39 3.87
CA PHE A 182 -5.01 -8.55 2.91
C PHE A 182 -6.50 -8.52 3.23
N ALA A 183 -7.07 -7.31 3.35
CA ALA A 183 -8.49 -7.05 3.58
C ALA A 183 -9.33 -7.32 2.31
N ASN A 184 -9.25 -8.54 1.78
CA ASN A 184 -9.89 -8.94 0.53
C ASN A 184 -11.36 -9.34 0.74
N GLN A 185 -12.22 -9.06 -0.25
CA GLN A 185 -13.65 -9.42 -0.22
C GLN A 185 -14.37 -8.91 1.04
N LEU A 186 -14.10 -7.65 1.40
CA LEU A 186 -14.81 -6.92 2.44
C LEU A 186 -15.49 -5.71 1.80
N SER A 187 -16.73 -5.43 2.20
CA SER A 187 -17.41 -4.18 1.90
C SER A 187 -16.67 -2.99 2.54
N ALA A 188 -16.94 -1.77 2.07
CA ALA A 188 -16.32 -0.56 2.62
C ALA A 188 -16.56 -0.41 4.14
N ILE A 189 -17.75 -0.77 4.63
CA ILE A 189 -18.07 -0.68 6.05
C ILE A 189 -17.36 -1.76 6.88
N GLU A 190 -17.19 -2.97 6.35
CA GLU A 190 -16.40 -4.03 6.99
C GLU A 190 -14.91 -3.67 7.03
N GLN A 191 -14.39 -3.06 5.97
CA GLN A 191 -13.02 -2.56 5.93
C GLN A 191 -12.78 -1.46 6.96
N LEU A 192 -13.72 -0.52 7.09
CA LEU A 192 -13.66 0.53 8.10
C LEU A 192 -13.74 -0.05 9.52
N ALA A 193 -14.66 -1.00 9.76
CA ALA A 193 -14.76 -1.70 11.04
C ALA A 193 -13.48 -2.50 11.36
N LEU A 194 -12.88 -3.18 10.38
CA LEU A 194 -11.60 -3.87 10.55
C LEU A 194 -10.49 -2.89 10.96
N SER A 195 -10.41 -1.74 10.29
CA SER A 195 -9.40 -0.72 10.56
C SER A 195 -9.53 -0.09 11.95
N SER A 196 -10.77 0.04 12.46
CA SER A 196 -11.03 0.58 13.81
C SER A 196 -10.44 -0.25 14.95
N MET A 197 -10.02 -1.49 14.66
CA MET A 197 -9.40 -2.39 15.64
C MET A 197 -7.87 -2.41 15.56
N CYS A 198 -7.27 -1.70 14.60
CA CYS A 198 -5.82 -1.72 14.39
C CYS A 198 -5.04 -0.93 15.45
N ASP A 199 -3.73 -1.13 15.57
CA ASP A 199 -2.89 -0.43 16.57
C ASP A 199 -2.19 0.81 15.99
N ASP A 200 -1.56 0.67 14.82
CA ASP A 200 -0.84 1.75 14.13
C ASP A 200 -1.31 1.87 12.67
N PHE A 201 -0.99 2.99 12.02
CA PHE A 201 -1.56 3.34 10.72
C PHE A 201 -0.53 4.00 9.80
N ILE A 202 -0.51 3.56 8.55
CA ILE A 202 0.08 4.26 7.41
C ILE A 202 -1.06 4.48 6.42
N ILE A 203 -1.48 5.73 6.28
CA ILE A 203 -2.68 6.09 5.51
C ILE A 203 -2.34 6.75 4.17
N SER A 204 -3.23 6.62 3.20
CA SER A 204 -3.21 7.41 1.97
C SER A 204 -3.85 8.79 2.17
N ASN A 205 -3.76 9.66 1.17
CA ASN A 205 -4.48 10.93 1.07
C ASN A 205 -5.95 10.74 0.65
N SER A 206 -6.66 9.80 1.26
CA SER A 206 -8.08 9.56 0.98
C SER A 206 -8.92 9.77 2.23
N THR A 207 -10.16 10.25 2.06
CA THR A 207 -11.10 10.40 3.19
C THR A 207 -11.40 9.05 3.83
N PHE A 208 -11.44 7.97 3.05
CA PHE A 208 -11.63 6.63 3.61
C PHE A 208 -10.48 6.23 4.54
N SER A 209 -9.23 6.39 4.09
CA SER A 209 -8.05 6.10 4.93
C SER A 209 -7.93 7.01 6.14
N TRP A 210 -8.34 8.28 6.01
CA TRP A 210 -8.46 9.23 7.11
C TRP A 210 -9.37 8.66 8.20
N TRP A 211 -10.59 8.23 7.83
CA TRP A 211 -11.53 7.64 8.79
C TRP A 211 -11.08 6.30 9.35
N CYS A 212 -10.34 5.50 8.58
CA CYS A 212 -9.71 4.28 9.10
C CYS A 212 -8.79 4.57 10.29
N ALA A 213 -7.92 5.58 10.17
CA ALA A 213 -7.05 5.99 11.27
C ALA A 213 -7.82 6.69 12.38
N TRP A 214 -8.67 7.66 12.06
CA TRP A 214 -9.39 8.44 13.06
C TRP A 214 -10.27 7.57 13.96
N LEU A 215 -10.97 6.57 13.40
CA LEU A 215 -11.80 5.66 14.21
C LEU A 215 -10.97 4.67 15.03
N GLY A 216 -9.81 4.24 14.51
CA GLY A 216 -9.01 3.18 15.12
C GLY A 216 -7.86 3.64 16.01
N GLU A 217 -7.44 4.90 15.91
CA GLU A 217 -6.34 5.42 16.72
C GLU A 217 -6.67 5.38 18.21
N LYS A 218 -5.64 5.01 18.97
CA LYS A 218 -5.57 4.98 20.42
C LYS A 218 -4.58 6.04 20.86
N VAL A 219 -4.49 6.29 22.17
CA VAL A 219 -3.55 7.26 22.75
C VAL A 219 -2.11 7.02 22.26
N ASP A 220 -1.68 5.76 22.19
CA ASP A 220 -0.32 5.38 21.79
C ASP A 220 -0.18 5.01 20.31
N SER A 221 -1.22 5.23 19.50
CA SER A 221 -1.18 4.89 18.08
C SER A 221 -0.23 5.79 17.30
N LYS A 222 0.61 5.18 16.46
CA LYS A 222 1.40 5.90 15.47
C LYS A 222 0.64 5.99 14.16
N VAL A 223 0.18 7.18 13.80
CA VAL A 223 -0.49 7.45 12.51
C VAL A 223 0.44 8.23 11.59
N ILE A 224 0.85 7.60 10.49
CA ILE A 224 1.69 8.18 9.45
C ILE A 224 0.82 8.62 8.28
N ARG A 225 0.88 9.91 7.96
CA ARG A 225 0.07 10.55 6.90
C ARG A 225 0.94 11.18 5.81
N PRO A 226 0.44 11.33 4.58
CA PRO A 226 1.20 11.94 3.49
C PRO A 226 1.37 13.45 3.69
N LEU A 227 2.33 14.05 2.99
CA LEU A 227 2.62 15.49 3.08
C LEU A 227 1.41 16.36 2.77
N HIS A 228 0.62 15.99 1.76
CA HIS A 228 -0.52 16.75 1.26
C HIS A 228 -1.72 15.85 0.95
N TYR A 229 -2.92 16.43 1.00
CA TYR A 229 -4.15 15.82 0.53
C TYR A 229 -4.30 16.01 -0.98
N PHE A 230 -4.16 17.26 -1.43
CA PHE A 230 -4.33 17.67 -2.83
C PHE A 230 -3.02 17.70 -3.64
N THR A 231 -3.15 17.69 -4.98
CA THR A 231 -2.05 18.03 -5.89
C THR A 231 -1.58 19.47 -5.70
N GLU A 232 -0.37 19.77 -6.16
CA GLU A 232 0.17 21.14 -6.07
C GLU A 232 -0.73 22.17 -6.77
N SER A 233 -1.28 21.83 -7.93
CA SER A 233 -2.22 22.70 -8.65
C SER A 233 -3.49 22.95 -7.86
N LYS A 234 -4.06 21.90 -7.24
CA LYS A 234 -5.28 22.01 -6.46
C LYS A 234 -5.07 22.77 -5.15
N ARG A 235 -3.90 22.63 -4.50
CA ARG A 235 -3.55 23.41 -3.30
C ARG A 235 -3.47 24.93 -3.51
N LYS A 236 -3.31 25.39 -4.75
CA LYS A 236 -3.38 26.83 -5.09
C LYS A 236 -4.81 27.38 -4.99
N VAL A 237 -5.81 26.50 -5.03
CA VAL A 237 -7.24 26.84 -4.95
C VAL A 237 -7.80 26.46 -3.59
N ASP A 238 -7.54 25.22 -3.15
CA ASP A 238 -8.05 24.66 -1.90
C ASP A 238 -6.91 24.38 -0.92
N ASN A 239 -6.88 25.11 0.19
CA ASN A 239 -5.90 24.92 1.25
C ASN A 239 -6.27 23.72 2.13
N ASP A 240 -5.41 22.69 2.20
CA ASP A 240 -5.62 21.46 2.96
C ASP A 240 -4.98 21.45 4.36
N GLN A 241 -4.59 22.62 4.90
CA GLN A 241 -3.88 22.75 6.19
C GLN A 241 -4.60 22.11 7.39
N ASP A 242 -5.93 22.13 7.41
CA ASP A 242 -6.76 21.65 8.53
C ASP A 242 -7.37 20.25 8.27
N TYR A 243 -6.94 19.58 7.18
CA TYR A 243 -7.49 18.29 6.77
C TYR A 243 -7.05 17.15 7.68
N PHE A 244 -5.74 17.06 7.96
CA PHE A 244 -5.19 16.02 8.84
C PHE A 244 -5.09 16.54 10.28
N PRO A 245 -5.48 15.76 11.30
CA PRO A 245 -5.21 16.09 12.69
C PRO A 245 -3.73 16.36 12.96
N GLU A 246 -3.44 17.38 13.76
CA GLU A 246 -2.07 17.83 14.06
C GLU A 246 -1.23 16.75 14.77
N ARG A 247 -1.90 15.85 15.52
CA ARG A 247 -1.27 14.71 16.18
C ARG A 247 -0.74 13.64 15.22
N TRP A 248 -1.17 13.63 13.95
CA TRP A 248 -0.70 12.64 12.97
C TRP A 248 0.64 13.04 12.37
N GLN A 249 1.54 12.07 12.31
CA GLN A 249 2.92 12.30 11.89
C GLN A 249 2.99 12.44 10.36
N VAL A 250 3.41 13.61 9.91
CA VAL A 250 3.69 13.86 8.50
C VAL A 250 4.89 13.05 8.03
N PHE A 251 4.75 12.37 6.89
CA PHE A 251 5.87 11.70 6.25
C PHE A 251 6.15 12.29 4.87
N ASN A 252 7.29 12.98 4.79
CA ASN A 252 7.82 13.48 3.53
C ASN A 252 8.61 12.37 2.83
N HIS A 253 7.98 11.75 1.83
CA HIS A 253 8.58 10.72 1.02
C HIS A 253 9.28 11.26 -0.23
N LEU A 254 9.20 12.57 -0.48
CA LEU A 254 9.75 13.17 -1.69
C LEU A 254 11.27 12.94 -1.72
N ASN A 255 11.77 12.51 -2.88
CA ASN A 255 13.18 12.20 -3.13
C ASN A 255 13.78 11.04 -2.32
N LEU A 256 12.98 10.30 -1.54
CA LEU A 256 13.47 9.10 -0.86
C LEU A 256 13.62 7.94 -1.87
N LYS A 257 14.74 7.22 -1.73
CA LYS A 257 15.01 5.98 -2.44
C LYS A 257 15.50 4.94 -1.45
N LEU A 258 15.22 3.67 -1.73
CA LEU A 258 15.67 2.56 -0.91
C LEU A 258 17.18 2.37 -1.07
N ASP A 259 17.86 2.10 0.03
CA ASP A 259 19.31 2.02 -0.01
C ASP A 259 19.83 0.61 -0.28
N LEU A 260 20.54 0.46 -1.40
CA LEU A 260 21.25 -0.76 -1.78
C LEU A 260 22.77 -0.58 -1.62
N GLU A 261 23.26 0.10 -0.58
CA GLU A 261 24.70 0.19 -0.29
C GLU A 261 25.46 -1.13 -0.52
N ASN A 262 26.68 -1.03 -1.05
CA ASN A 262 27.57 -2.15 -1.35
C ASN A 262 26.90 -3.24 -2.20
N THR A 263 26.01 -2.84 -3.12
CA THR A 263 25.27 -3.76 -3.98
C THR A 263 25.56 -3.52 -5.46
N GLN A 264 26.09 -4.56 -6.11
CA GLN A 264 26.27 -4.64 -7.56
C GLN A 264 25.04 -5.31 -8.19
N ILE A 265 24.31 -4.59 -9.03
CA ILE A 265 23.23 -5.13 -9.84
C ILE A 265 23.77 -5.66 -11.18
N VAL A 266 23.37 -6.85 -11.58
CA VAL A 266 23.69 -7.43 -12.88
C VAL A 266 22.40 -7.71 -13.64
N LEU A 267 22.17 -7.00 -14.74
CA LEU A 267 21.06 -7.28 -15.64
C LEU A 267 21.43 -8.43 -16.59
N THR A 268 20.58 -9.45 -16.67
CA THR A 268 20.81 -10.59 -17.58
C THR A 268 20.69 -10.22 -19.06
N LYS A 269 20.08 -9.06 -19.36
CA LYS A 269 19.87 -8.48 -20.69
C LYS A 269 19.81 -6.97 -20.56
N GLU A 270 20.18 -6.27 -21.62
CA GLU A 270 20.01 -4.82 -21.69
C GLU A 270 18.52 -4.44 -21.69
N ASN A 271 18.13 -3.52 -20.79
CA ASN A 271 16.76 -3.07 -20.66
C ASN A 271 16.70 -1.67 -20.01
N LEU A 272 16.63 -0.63 -20.84
CA LEU A 272 16.59 0.78 -20.41
C LEU A 272 15.42 1.11 -19.45
N ILE A 273 14.29 0.40 -19.58
CA ILE A 273 13.13 0.62 -18.70
C ILE A 273 13.45 0.11 -17.29
N LEU A 274 14.08 -1.06 -17.20
CA LEU A 274 14.50 -1.65 -15.93
C LEU A 274 15.61 -0.82 -15.27
N GLU A 275 16.54 -0.28 -16.06
CA GLU A 275 17.58 0.64 -15.57
C GLU A 275 16.96 1.90 -14.94
N LYS A 276 16.06 2.57 -15.65
CA LYS A 276 15.33 3.74 -15.12
C LYS A 276 14.54 3.39 -13.86
N TYR A 277 13.86 2.25 -13.85
CA TYR A 277 13.13 1.78 -12.67
C TYR A 277 14.04 1.66 -11.44
N LEU A 278 15.21 1.01 -11.61
CA LEU A 278 16.18 0.83 -10.54
C LEU A 278 16.71 2.19 -10.05
N GLN A 279 17.09 3.07 -10.97
CA GLN A 279 17.58 4.42 -10.65
C GLN A 279 16.55 5.28 -9.90
N CYS A 280 15.26 5.10 -10.17
CA CYS A 280 14.21 5.85 -9.50
C CYS A 280 13.85 5.30 -8.12
N ASN A 281 14.08 4.02 -7.87
CA ASN A 281 13.71 3.36 -6.61
C ASN A 281 14.86 3.22 -5.62
N PHE A 282 16.10 3.24 -6.09
CA PHE A 282 17.25 2.88 -5.27
C PHE A 282 18.40 3.89 -5.35
N ASN A 283 19.09 4.06 -4.23
CA ASN A 283 20.40 4.71 -4.18
C ASN A 283 21.50 3.67 -4.46
N PHE A 284 22.50 4.08 -5.23
CA PHE A 284 23.68 3.29 -5.58
C PHE A 284 24.94 4.06 -5.18
N ILE A 285 25.89 3.40 -4.52
CA ILE A 285 27.17 4.03 -4.13
C ILE A 285 28.12 4.14 -5.33
N ASN A 286 28.10 3.17 -6.25
CA ASN A 286 29.03 3.11 -7.39
C ASN A 286 28.30 3.47 -8.71
N GLN A 287 28.88 4.38 -9.51
CA GLN A 287 28.37 4.73 -10.85
C GLN A 287 28.30 3.53 -11.82
N ASN A 288 29.06 2.47 -11.54
CA ASN A 288 29.08 1.20 -12.27
C ASN A 288 28.25 0.08 -11.60
N ALA A 289 27.32 0.42 -10.70
CA ALA A 289 26.55 -0.59 -9.96
C ALA A 289 25.65 -1.45 -10.85
N ILE A 290 25.19 -0.96 -12.01
CA ILE A 290 24.37 -1.75 -12.95
C ILE A 290 25.25 -2.28 -14.07
N LEU A 291 25.62 -3.56 -13.99
CA LEU A 291 26.38 -4.27 -15.00
C LEU A 291 25.47 -5.04 -15.97
N LYS A 292 25.94 -5.20 -17.21
CA LYS A 292 25.25 -5.93 -18.28
C LYS A 292 25.99 -7.25 -18.53
N LEU A 293 25.28 -8.38 -18.48
CA LEU A 293 25.79 -9.66 -18.96
C LEU A 293 25.84 -9.63 -20.49
N ASP A 294 26.98 -9.22 -21.04
CA ASP A 294 27.24 -9.32 -22.47
C ASP A 294 27.72 -10.75 -22.80
N ALA A 295 27.33 -11.30 -23.96
CA ALA A 295 27.55 -12.72 -24.30
C ALA A 295 29.03 -13.17 -24.33
N THR A 296 29.95 -12.21 -24.23
CA THR A 296 31.40 -12.31 -24.41
C THR A 296 32.24 -11.75 -23.25
N LYS A 297 31.66 -11.16 -22.18
CA LYS A 297 32.43 -10.55 -21.08
C LYS A 297 32.29 -11.32 -19.76
N GLN A 298 33.42 -11.67 -19.13
CA GLN A 298 33.46 -12.10 -17.73
C GLN A 298 32.99 -10.93 -16.85
N VAL A 299 31.98 -11.15 -16.01
CA VAL A 299 31.57 -10.16 -15.00
C VAL A 299 32.52 -10.28 -13.83
N ASP A 300 33.34 -9.25 -13.60
CA ASP A 300 34.15 -9.15 -12.39
C ASP A 300 33.25 -8.80 -11.21
N PHE A 301 32.97 -9.82 -10.41
CA PHE A 301 32.18 -9.67 -9.20
C PHE A 301 33.00 -8.99 -8.11
N GLU A 302 32.42 -7.98 -7.46
CA GLU A 302 33.06 -7.35 -6.30
C GLU A 302 33.35 -8.39 -5.20
N ARG A 303 34.58 -8.37 -4.66
CA ARG A 303 35.05 -9.40 -3.70
C ARG A 303 34.31 -9.34 -2.36
N ASN A 304 33.84 -8.15 -1.94
CA ASN A 304 33.27 -7.88 -0.61
C ASN A 304 31.86 -7.26 -0.62
N GLY A 305 31.16 -7.27 -1.76
CA GLY A 305 29.82 -6.66 -1.93
C GLY A 305 28.69 -7.66 -2.19
N ILE A 306 27.44 -7.19 -2.14
CA ILE A 306 26.23 -7.94 -2.49
C ILE A 306 26.04 -7.90 -4.01
N THR A 307 25.99 -9.02 -4.71
CA THR A 307 25.60 -9.02 -6.14
C THR A 307 24.14 -9.40 -6.32
N LEU A 308 23.28 -8.52 -6.84
CA LEU A 308 21.90 -8.78 -7.28
C LEU A 308 21.81 -9.04 -8.78
N ILE A 309 21.60 -10.30 -9.18
CA ILE A 309 21.34 -10.61 -10.59
C ILE A 309 19.85 -10.47 -10.85
N ILE A 310 19.43 -9.51 -11.68
CA ILE A 310 18.04 -9.27 -12.06
C ILE A 310 17.87 -9.67 -13.52
N ASN A 311 16.84 -10.48 -13.79
CA ASN A 311 16.53 -10.84 -15.15
C ASN A 311 15.61 -9.80 -15.82
N ASP A 312 15.05 -10.16 -16.97
CA ASP A 312 14.24 -9.26 -17.79
C ASP A 312 12.80 -9.05 -17.23
N CYS A 313 12.70 -8.63 -15.95
CA CYS A 313 11.46 -8.33 -15.27
C CYS A 313 11.62 -7.21 -14.24
N VAL A 314 10.52 -6.54 -13.92
CA VAL A 314 10.45 -5.57 -12.81
C VAL A 314 10.04 -6.34 -11.55
N LEU A 315 10.76 -6.16 -10.45
CA LEU A 315 10.47 -6.79 -9.17
C LEU A 315 9.98 -5.72 -8.17
N PRO A 316 9.14 -6.04 -7.17
CA PRO A 316 8.73 -5.07 -6.16
C PRO A 316 9.95 -4.46 -5.49
N PRO A 317 9.97 -3.13 -5.27
CA PRO A 317 11.14 -2.49 -4.69
C PRO A 317 11.39 -2.99 -3.26
N PHE A 318 10.31 -3.26 -2.51
CA PHE A 318 10.42 -3.82 -1.17
C PHE A 318 10.96 -5.25 -1.15
N LEU A 319 10.65 -6.07 -2.16
CA LEU A 319 11.20 -7.42 -2.27
C LEU A 319 12.72 -7.36 -2.44
N ILE A 320 13.21 -6.49 -3.31
CA ILE A 320 14.65 -6.29 -3.53
C ILE A 320 15.33 -5.86 -2.21
N TYR A 321 14.76 -4.87 -1.53
CA TYR A 321 15.28 -4.35 -0.25
C TYR A 321 15.30 -5.41 0.87
N VAL A 322 14.19 -6.13 1.08
CA VAL A 322 14.12 -7.20 2.10
C VAL A 322 15.07 -8.34 1.77
N THR A 323 15.23 -8.67 0.48
CA THR A 323 16.21 -9.67 0.05
C THR A 323 17.62 -9.19 0.43
N LYS A 324 17.98 -7.93 0.11
CA LYS A 324 19.28 -7.30 0.44
C LYS A 324 19.63 -7.32 1.92
N THR A 325 18.65 -7.01 2.77
CA THR A 325 18.83 -6.90 4.23
C THR A 325 18.92 -8.25 4.95
N SER A 326 18.68 -9.36 4.25
CA SER A 326 18.85 -10.70 4.83
C SER A 326 20.32 -10.96 5.26
N LEU A 327 20.47 -11.54 6.46
CA LEU A 327 21.76 -11.97 7.03
C LEU A 327 22.35 -13.20 6.32
N GLU A 328 21.51 -13.92 5.58
CA GLU A 328 21.80 -15.15 4.87
C GLU A 328 21.82 -14.90 3.36
N ASN A 329 22.48 -15.76 2.59
CA ASN A 329 22.33 -15.72 1.13
C ASN A 329 20.83 -15.83 0.81
N SER A 330 20.33 -15.10 -0.19
CA SER A 330 18.89 -15.03 -0.40
C SER A 330 18.55 -14.96 -1.88
N VAL A 331 17.40 -15.54 -2.23
CA VAL A 331 16.82 -15.45 -3.55
C VAL A 331 15.42 -14.86 -3.45
N GLY A 332 15.22 -13.66 -3.99
CA GLY A 332 13.88 -13.09 -4.16
C GLY A 332 13.35 -13.38 -5.55
N TYR A 333 12.08 -13.75 -5.70
CA TYR A 333 11.46 -13.94 -7.01
C TYR A 333 10.01 -13.48 -7.05
N VAL A 334 9.53 -13.16 -8.25
CA VAL A 334 8.11 -12.89 -8.53
C VAL A 334 7.54 -13.98 -9.42
N LYS A 335 6.34 -14.46 -9.07
CA LYS A 335 5.59 -15.43 -9.85
C LYS A 335 4.16 -14.94 -10.01
N GLY A 336 3.78 -14.58 -11.24
CA GLY A 336 2.42 -14.11 -11.53
C GLY A 336 1.86 -14.69 -12.82
N SER A 337 0.53 -14.62 -12.94
CA SER A 337 -0.17 -14.68 -14.23
C SER A 337 -0.19 -13.29 -14.86
N PHE A 338 -0.50 -13.18 -16.16
CA PHE A 338 -0.82 -11.88 -16.76
C PHE A 338 -2.00 -11.22 -16.00
N PHE A 339 -1.89 -9.93 -15.71
CA PHE A 339 -2.97 -9.17 -15.06
C PHE A 339 -4.00 -8.74 -16.08
N ASN A 340 -5.27 -8.81 -15.69
CA ASN A 340 -6.25 -7.86 -16.23
C ASN A 340 -5.95 -6.53 -15.53
N ILE A 341 -5.22 -5.68 -16.24
CA ILE A 341 -4.92 -4.31 -15.83
C ILE A 341 -6.17 -3.43 -16.00
N SER A 342 -6.35 -2.45 -15.12
CA SER A 342 -7.40 -1.43 -15.25
C SER A 342 -7.13 -0.46 -16.42
N LYS A 343 -5.86 -0.25 -16.79
CA LYS A 343 -5.41 0.57 -17.93
C LYS A 343 -4.13 0.00 -18.56
N TYR A 344 -3.93 0.21 -19.87
CA TYR A 344 -2.69 -0.15 -20.58
C TYR A 344 -1.47 0.65 -20.07
N LEU A 345 -0.25 0.14 -20.32
CA LEU A 345 0.99 0.86 -19.97
C LEU A 345 1.06 2.15 -20.79
N ASP A 346 0.85 3.27 -20.14
CA ASP A 346 1.21 4.58 -20.69
C ASP A 346 2.64 4.90 -20.25
N GLN A 347 3.57 4.97 -21.21
CA GLN A 347 4.97 5.27 -20.95
C GLN A 347 5.20 6.71 -20.47
N ASN A 348 4.37 7.66 -20.90
CA ASN A 348 4.46 9.05 -20.50
C ASN A 348 3.95 9.23 -19.07
N LEU A 349 2.88 8.52 -18.73
CA LEU A 349 2.37 8.48 -17.36
C LEU A 349 3.34 7.76 -16.40
N PHE A 350 3.93 6.66 -16.87
CA PHE A 350 4.94 5.90 -16.14
C PHE A 350 6.16 6.74 -15.73
N GLN A 351 6.70 7.55 -16.65
CA GLN A 351 7.84 8.43 -16.34
C GLN A 351 7.50 9.53 -15.32
N LYS A 352 6.21 9.88 -15.17
CA LYS A 352 5.74 10.89 -14.23
C LYS A 352 5.48 10.33 -12.84
N GLN A 353 4.91 9.13 -12.74
CA GLN A 353 4.43 8.58 -11.46
C GLN A 353 5.37 7.51 -10.87
N PHE A 354 6.21 6.86 -11.69
CA PHE A 354 7.02 5.67 -11.32
C PHE A 354 6.26 4.57 -10.59
N ASP A 355 4.93 4.58 -10.75
CA ASP A 355 4.00 3.66 -10.13
C ASP A 355 3.38 2.84 -11.25
N TYR A 356 3.87 1.62 -11.43
CA TYR A 356 3.31 0.70 -12.39
C TYR A 356 1.85 0.44 -11.98
N GLY A 357 0.90 0.76 -12.84
CA GLY A 357 -0.32 -0.04 -12.94
C GLY A 357 0.03 -1.49 -13.29
N LEU A 358 0.58 -2.22 -12.32
CA LEU A 358 0.62 -3.69 -12.22
C LEU A 358 1.16 -4.48 -13.43
N PHE A 359 2.18 -4.00 -14.16
CA PHE A 359 2.79 -4.73 -15.30
C PHE A 359 1.95 -4.90 -16.56
N ALA A 360 1.47 -3.81 -17.13
CA ALA A 360 0.75 -3.88 -18.40
C ALA A 360 1.51 -4.59 -19.56
N LYS A 361 2.85 -4.73 -19.50
CA LYS A 361 3.68 -5.54 -20.40
C LYS A 361 5.14 -5.48 -19.93
N ILE A 362 5.67 -6.55 -19.33
CA ILE A 362 7.12 -6.80 -19.27
C ILE A 362 7.60 -7.20 -20.69
N LEU A 363 7.55 -6.24 -21.62
CA LEU A 363 8.09 -6.24 -22.99
C LEU A 363 7.21 -6.94 -24.04
N ASN A 364 6.58 -6.13 -24.88
CA ASN A 364 5.91 -6.58 -26.10
C ASN A 364 6.97 -7.12 -27.08
N LYS A 365 7.05 -8.43 -27.31
CA LYS A 365 7.29 -8.91 -28.68
C LYS A 365 5.90 -9.20 -29.24
N LYS A 366 5.50 -8.43 -30.26
CA LYS A 366 4.50 -8.93 -31.22
C LYS A 366 4.96 -10.34 -31.60
N ASN A 367 4.04 -11.29 -31.53
CA ASN A 367 4.17 -12.69 -31.98
C ASN A 367 4.23 -13.73 -30.83
N SER A 368 3.07 -14.34 -30.62
CA SER A 368 2.88 -15.79 -30.74
C SER A 368 3.80 -16.74 -29.96
N GLU A 369 4.09 -16.48 -28.70
CA GLU A 369 4.55 -17.56 -27.80
C GLU A 369 3.58 -17.79 -26.66
N LYS A 370 2.72 -18.79 -26.87
CA LYS A 370 1.92 -19.44 -25.83
C LYS A 370 2.83 -19.87 -24.67
N LYS A 371 2.41 -19.50 -23.45
CA LYS A 371 2.81 -20.10 -22.16
C LYS A 371 4.32 -20.12 -21.82
N THR A 372 4.84 -19.03 -21.25
CA THR A 372 5.95 -19.16 -20.28
C THR A 372 5.74 -18.30 -19.03
N LYS A 373 5.92 -18.93 -17.87
CA LYS A 373 6.06 -18.26 -16.56
C LYS A 373 7.37 -17.47 -16.60
N LYS A 374 7.34 -16.18 -16.90
CA LYS A 374 8.52 -15.32 -16.73
C LYS A 374 8.74 -15.15 -15.22
N ILE A 375 9.79 -15.77 -14.70
CA ILE A 375 10.15 -15.80 -13.28
C ILE A 375 11.27 -14.80 -13.08
N GLY A 376 11.02 -13.75 -12.32
CA GLY A 376 12.06 -12.82 -11.89
C GLY A 376 12.90 -13.39 -10.77
N PHE A 377 14.22 -13.18 -10.73
CA PHE A 377 14.98 -13.50 -9.51
C PHE A 377 16.00 -12.42 -9.17
N VAL A 378 16.42 -12.41 -7.91
CA VAL A 378 17.53 -11.65 -7.33
C VAL A 378 18.36 -12.66 -6.56
N LEU A 379 19.62 -12.84 -6.88
CA LEU A 379 20.58 -13.62 -6.08
C LEU A 379 21.32 -12.67 -5.13
N ILE A 380 21.82 -13.11 -3.98
CA ILE A 380 22.74 -12.34 -3.13
C ILE A 380 24.00 -13.16 -2.85
N ARG A 381 25.16 -12.51 -3.03
CA ARG A 381 26.50 -13.05 -2.83
C ARG A 381 27.15 -12.30 -1.67
N LYS A 382 27.42 -12.92 -0.51
CA LYS A 382 28.13 -12.25 0.61
C LYS A 382 29.47 -12.87 1.01
N ASN A 383 29.85 -14.06 0.51
CA ASN A 383 31.13 -14.69 0.89
C ASN A 383 31.67 -15.65 -0.21
N GLN A 384 32.93 -15.49 -0.64
CA GLN A 384 33.57 -16.30 -1.69
C GLN A 384 33.98 -17.71 -1.22
N GLU A 385 34.26 -17.95 0.06
CA GLU A 385 34.86 -19.21 0.50
C GLU A 385 33.88 -20.40 0.43
N LYS A 386 32.60 -20.17 0.71
CA LYS A 386 31.54 -21.18 0.50
C LYS A 386 31.28 -21.49 -0.99
N ILE A 387 31.79 -20.67 -1.92
CA ILE A 387 31.60 -20.82 -3.37
C ILE A 387 32.68 -21.71 -4.00
N LYS A 388 33.90 -21.75 -3.46
CA LYS A 388 34.89 -22.76 -3.89
C LYS A 388 34.39 -24.19 -3.60
N ALA A 389 33.58 -24.37 -2.56
CA ALA A 389 32.88 -25.63 -2.27
C ALA A 389 31.71 -25.91 -3.23
N LEU A 390 30.99 -24.88 -3.70
CA LEU A 390 29.94 -24.99 -4.71
C LEU A 390 30.49 -25.59 -6.02
N ASN A 391 31.69 -25.18 -6.47
CA ASN A 391 32.31 -25.67 -7.70
C ASN A 391 32.67 -27.17 -7.71
N LYS A 392 32.73 -27.85 -6.56
CA LYS A 392 33.16 -29.26 -6.49
C LYS A 392 32.04 -30.31 -6.43
N ASN A 393 30.80 -29.94 -6.09
CA ASN A 393 29.68 -30.90 -6.04
C ASN A 393 28.30 -30.22 -6.17
N PHE A 394 27.99 -29.72 -7.37
CA PHE A 394 26.77 -28.94 -7.61
C PHE A 394 25.47 -29.77 -7.64
N GLU A 395 25.57 -31.08 -7.84
CA GLU A 395 24.40 -31.92 -8.12
C GLU A 395 23.58 -32.28 -6.87
N ASN A 396 24.18 -32.13 -5.68
CA ASN A 396 23.59 -32.47 -4.38
C ASN A 396 23.37 -31.26 -3.45
N LEU A 397 23.34 -30.03 -3.99
CA LEU A 397 23.19 -28.82 -3.18
C LEU A 397 21.76 -28.65 -2.68
N ASP A 398 21.63 -28.76 -1.37
CA ASP A 398 20.46 -28.32 -0.62
C ASP A 398 20.64 -26.84 -0.22
N PHE A 399 19.90 -25.96 -0.88
CA PHE A 399 19.99 -24.52 -0.69
C PHE A 399 19.57 -24.09 0.72
N GLU A 400 18.68 -24.84 1.39
CA GLU A 400 18.35 -24.59 2.80
C GLU A 400 19.55 -24.91 3.70
N LYS A 401 20.26 -26.02 3.45
CA LYS A 401 21.49 -26.39 4.18
C LYS A 401 22.67 -25.46 3.92
N LEU A 402 22.63 -24.68 2.83
CA LEU A 402 23.63 -23.66 2.50
C LEU A 402 23.26 -22.26 3.04
N GLY A 403 22.14 -22.15 3.76
CA GLY A 403 21.64 -20.89 4.32
C GLY A 403 21.10 -19.94 3.25
N PHE A 404 20.33 -20.43 2.27
CA PHE A 404 19.63 -19.60 1.29
C PHE A 404 18.15 -19.39 1.66
N ARG A 405 17.72 -18.14 1.93
CA ARG A 405 16.30 -17.80 2.09
C ARG A 405 15.64 -17.52 0.76
N THR A 406 14.37 -17.88 0.62
CA THR A 406 13.62 -17.72 -0.63
C THR A 406 12.41 -16.80 -0.41
N PHE A 407 12.41 -15.62 -1.03
CA PHE A 407 11.29 -14.66 -0.99
C PHE A 407 10.47 -14.73 -2.26
N CYS A 408 9.13 -14.69 -2.15
CA CYS A 408 8.24 -14.98 -3.27
C CYS A 408 7.12 -13.93 -3.33
N SER A 409 7.14 -13.01 -4.28
CA SER A 409 5.99 -12.14 -4.55
C SER A 409 5.07 -12.80 -5.59
N PHE A 410 3.76 -12.69 -5.37
CA PHE A 410 2.74 -13.18 -6.28
C PHE A 410 1.88 -12.03 -6.74
N ALA A 411 1.46 -12.11 -8.00
CA ALA A 411 0.45 -11.21 -8.49
C ALA A 411 -0.51 -12.01 -9.42
N GLY A 412 -1.83 -11.92 -9.16
CA GLY A 412 -2.90 -12.53 -9.95
C GLY A 412 -4.13 -12.88 -9.10
N LYS A 413 -5.24 -13.31 -9.71
CA LYS A 413 -6.46 -13.66 -8.94
C LYS A 413 -6.21 -14.79 -7.93
N ILE A 414 -6.20 -14.45 -6.65
CA ILE A 414 -6.20 -15.42 -5.53
C ILE A 414 -7.60 -15.46 -4.92
N LYS A 415 -8.19 -16.66 -4.81
CA LYS A 415 -9.55 -16.85 -4.30
C LYS A 415 -9.65 -16.86 -2.75
N GLY A 416 -8.54 -17.02 -2.00
CA GLY A 416 -8.53 -16.87 -0.53
C GLY A 416 -7.16 -16.93 0.18
N PHE A 417 -7.13 -16.61 1.48
CA PHE A 417 -5.91 -16.56 2.32
C PHE A 417 -5.29 -17.95 2.60
N LEU A 418 -6.12 -18.95 2.95
CA LEU A 418 -5.65 -20.33 3.19
C LEU A 418 -5.17 -21.01 1.91
N GLU A 419 -5.87 -20.77 0.80
CA GLU A 419 -5.43 -21.18 -0.54
C GLU A 419 -4.09 -20.53 -0.89
N CYS A 420 -3.89 -19.25 -0.53
CA CYS A 420 -2.61 -18.57 -0.70
C CYS A 420 -1.49 -19.29 0.06
N LYS A 421 -1.64 -19.58 1.37
CA LYS A 421 -0.60 -20.23 2.17
C LYS A 421 -0.21 -21.62 1.65
N TYR A 422 -1.20 -22.44 1.29
CA TYR A 422 -0.95 -23.76 0.70
C TYR A 422 -0.33 -23.66 -0.70
N TYR A 423 -0.89 -22.79 -1.56
CA TYR A 423 -0.35 -22.51 -2.88
C TYR A 423 1.09 -22.00 -2.79
N LEU A 424 1.39 -21.07 -1.89
CA LEU A 424 2.74 -20.56 -1.61
C LEU A 424 3.68 -21.71 -1.24
N LYS A 425 3.32 -22.60 -0.30
CA LYS A 425 4.15 -23.77 0.05
C LYS A 425 4.46 -24.66 -1.17
N VAL A 426 3.44 -25.01 -1.96
CA VAL A 426 3.60 -25.86 -3.16
C VAL A 426 4.40 -25.14 -4.26
N GLN A 427 4.15 -23.84 -4.47
CA GLN A 427 4.87 -23.05 -5.43
C GLN A 427 6.31 -22.79 -5.01
N MET A 428 6.59 -22.59 -3.72
CA MET A 428 7.94 -22.47 -3.17
C MET A 428 8.77 -23.71 -3.52
N ARG A 429 8.21 -24.92 -3.34
CA ARG A 429 8.88 -26.16 -3.73
C ARG A 429 9.18 -26.21 -5.24
N LYS A 430 8.20 -25.94 -6.09
CA LYS A 430 8.38 -25.94 -7.56
C LYS A 430 9.36 -24.87 -8.04
N THR A 431 9.32 -23.69 -7.45
CA THR A 431 10.20 -22.58 -7.84
C THR A 431 11.62 -22.81 -7.34
N LYS A 432 11.82 -23.41 -6.16
CA LYS A 432 13.15 -23.84 -5.70
C LYS A 432 13.82 -24.69 -6.78
N VAL A 433 13.14 -25.73 -7.28
CA VAL A 433 13.66 -26.59 -8.37
C VAL A 433 14.04 -25.79 -9.62
N PHE A 434 13.18 -24.87 -10.07
CA PHE A 434 13.46 -24.04 -11.24
C PHE A 434 14.66 -23.10 -11.05
N VAL A 435 14.76 -22.44 -9.89
CA VAL A 435 15.88 -21.56 -9.53
C VAL A 435 17.19 -22.35 -9.53
N LYS A 436 17.21 -23.57 -8.98
CA LYS A 436 18.37 -24.47 -9.05
C LYS A 436 18.82 -24.65 -10.50
N THR A 437 17.89 -24.92 -11.42
CA THR A 437 18.21 -25.12 -12.85
C THR A 437 18.73 -23.85 -13.53
N LYS A 438 18.16 -22.67 -13.24
CA LYS A 438 18.62 -21.41 -13.85
C LYS A 438 19.97 -20.94 -13.32
N ILE A 439 20.21 -21.04 -12.01
CA ILE A 439 21.52 -20.76 -11.41
C ILE A 439 22.58 -21.72 -11.97
N LYS A 440 22.25 -23.02 -12.12
CA LYS A 440 23.13 -24.03 -12.77
C LYS A 440 23.54 -23.62 -14.18
N ASN A 441 22.68 -22.92 -14.93
CA ASN A 441 22.99 -22.47 -16.29
C ASN A 441 23.76 -21.15 -16.37
N ILE A 442 23.62 -20.27 -15.37
CA ILE A 442 24.32 -18.97 -15.33
C ILE A 442 25.75 -19.11 -14.82
N ILE A 443 25.98 -20.04 -13.88
CA ILE A 443 27.27 -20.20 -13.18
C ILE A 443 28.16 -21.28 -13.83
N LYS A 444 27.61 -22.15 -14.70
CA LYS A 444 28.44 -23.11 -15.43
C LYS A 444 29.47 -22.36 -16.28
N PRO A 445 30.79 -22.60 -16.11
CA PRO A 445 31.77 -22.06 -17.04
C PRO A 445 31.44 -22.62 -18.42
N LYS A 446 31.39 -21.75 -19.44
CA LYS A 446 31.44 -22.22 -20.82
C LYS A 446 32.76 -22.99 -20.96
N LYS A 447 32.67 -24.25 -21.39
CA LYS A 447 33.84 -25.06 -21.73
C LYS A 447 34.66 -24.37 -22.81
#